data_AF-A0A1R3WX07-F1
#
_entry.id   AF-A0A1R3WX07-F1
#
_cell.length_a   1.000
_cell.length_b   1.000
_cell.length_c   1.000
_cell.angle_alpha   90.00
_cell.angle_beta   90.00
_cell.angle_gamma   90.00
#
_symmetry.space_group_name_H-M   'P 1'
#
loop_
_entity.id
_entity.type
_entity.pdbx_description
1 polymer ?
#
loop_
_entity_poly.entity_id
_entity_poly.type
_entity_poly.pdbx_seq_one_letter_code
_entity_poly.pdbx_strand_id
1 'polypeptide(L)'
;MLKYKAPLTIALFLLGLVSGSSAFAQGKVKDLFKVKSPKIDYVRPDTTILIKYEEFPEDDSDAGKSIFFNPKKQLSIVSEDTSELDLGEQHIVEVSEEVLIDSTWIKIAGYYAIWDTRNINPYRMDGRQLKDTVDITLYDPKANRAYNMPLEKTPVTSRFGHRGYRWHYGTDIDLNTGDSIYAAFDGVVRINKWDGGGYGNYIVLRHYNGLETLYGHMSRTIAETGQFVKAGEVIGLGGSTGRSSGPHLHYEVRYQGNPLDPELMYDFPDYLLKGQSFVITSALFNYYNKAKSSSGGSRKASYHKVRSGDTLSGIAKRYGVSVSQITRLNGISTRTTLKVGRSLRIK
;
A
#
# COMPACT_ATOMS: atom_id res chain seq x y z
N MET A 1 -22.31 -36.80 52.99
CA MET A 1 -20.99 -37.47 52.90
C MET A 1 -21.21 -38.95 52.69
N LEU A 2 -21.10 -39.41 51.43
CA LEU A 2 -21.28 -40.80 51.06
C LEU A 2 -20.04 -41.26 50.27
N LYS A 3 -19.36 -42.26 50.86
CA LYS A 3 -18.92 -43.52 50.23
C LYS A 3 -17.69 -43.55 49.29
N TYR A 4 -16.69 -44.26 49.86
CA TYR A 4 -15.73 -45.21 49.27
C TYR A 4 -14.48 -44.70 48.53
N LYS A 5 -13.35 -44.79 49.25
CA LYS A 5 -11.99 -44.99 48.74
C LYS A 5 -11.64 -46.48 48.78
N ALA A 6 -11.06 -47.01 47.71
CA ALA A 6 -10.10 -48.11 47.72
C ALA A 6 -9.23 -48.03 46.44
N PRO A 7 -7.90 -48.19 46.52
CA PRO A 7 -7.00 -48.14 45.36
C PRO A 7 -6.67 -49.56 44.84
N LEU A 8 -6.35 -49.71 43.55
CA LEU A 8 -5.75 -50.93 43.01
C LEU A 8 -4.53 -50.60 42.14
N THR A 9 -3.39 -51.11 42.58
CA THR A 9 -2.07 -51.04 41.97
C THR A 9 -1.83 -52.17 40.96
N ILE A 10 -1.21 -51.79 39.83
CA ILE A 10 -0.13 -52.47 39.08
C ILE A 10 -0.34 -53.90 38.53
N ALA A 11 -0.23 -54.04 37.21
CA ALA A 11 0.50 -55.14 36.59
C ALA A 11 1.10 -54.70 35.23
N LEU A 12 2.42 -54.63 35.21
CA LEU A 12 3.30 -54.45 34.05
C LEU A 12 3.56 -55.83 33.44
N PHE A 13 3.42 -56.01 32.13
CA PHE A 13 3.95 -57.20 31.43
C PHE A 13 4.71 -56.78 30.17
N LEU A 14 5.95 -57.24 30.12
CA LEU A 14 6.97 -57.03 29.10
C LEU A 14 7.26 -58.39 28.44
N LEU A 15 7.90 -58.36 27.26
CA LEU A 15 8.35 -59.44 26.36
C LEU A 15 7.40 -59.74 25.18
N GLY A 16 7.88 -59.85 23.93
CA GLY A 16 9.27 -59.90 23.46
C GLY A 16 9.40 -59.81 21.94
N LEU A 17 10.60 -59.46 21.50
CA LEU A 17 11.06 -59.51 20.11
C LEU A 17 11.15 -60.96 19.62
N VAL A 18 10.67 -61.23 18.41
CA VAL A 18 11.15 -62.32 17.57
C VAL A 18 11.34 -61.80 16.14
N SER A 19 12.59 -61.83 15.71
CA SER A 19 13.06 -61.70 14.34
C SER A 19 12.69 -62.91 13.50
N GLY A 20 12.16 -62.70 12.29
CA GLY A 20 11.89 -63.77 11.33
C GLY A 20 11.75 -63.23 9.91
N SER A 21 12.84 -63.28 9.16
CA SER A 21 12.94 -63.01 7.73
C SER A 21 12.16 -64.02 6.89
N SER A 22 11.37 -63.55 5.93
CA SER A 22 11.01 -64.31 4.73
C SER A 22 10.76 -63.36 3.55
N ALA A 23 11.57 -63.54 2.51
CA ALA A 23 11.41 -62.89 1.21
C ALA A 23 10.44 -63.70 0.37
N PHE A 24 9.50 -63.07 -0.35
CA PHE A 24 8.98 -63.60 -1.62
C PHE A 24 8.29 -62.53 -2.48
N ALA A 25 8.68 -62.55 -3.76
CA ALA A 25 7.91 -62.23 -4.97
C ALA A 25 7.50 -60.78 -5.29
N GLN A 26 8.34 -60.12 -6.09
CA GLN A 26 7.98 -59.02 -6.99
C GLN A 26 7.01 -59.49 -8.08
N GLY A 27 5.75 -59.04 -7.99
CA GLY A 27 4.76 -59.10 -9.07
C GLY A 27 4.71 -57.79 -9.85
N LYS A 28 5.00 -57.84 -11.15
CA LYS A 28 4.85 -56.73 -12.10
C LYS A 28 3.42 -56.20 -12.13
N VAL A 29 3.22 -54.94 -11.75
CA VAL A 29 1.99 -54.20 -12.08
C VAL A 29 2.13 -53.69 -13.52
N LYS A 30 1.14 -54.01 -14.35
CA LYS A 30 1.07 -53.61 -15.75
C LYS A 30 0.83 -52.10 -15.85
N ASP A 31 1.64 -51.41 -16.65
CA ASP A 31 1.37 -50.07 -17.15
C ASP A 31 0.03 -50.06 -17.92
N LEU A 32 -1.01 -49.50 -17.31
CA LEU A 32 -2.14 -48.94 -18.03
C LEU A 32 -1.99 -47.42 -17.97
N PHE A 33 -2.18 -46.75 -19.11
CA PHE A 33 -2.09 -45.30 -19.37
C PHE A 33 -0.72 -44.77 -19.87
N LYS A 34 -0.42 -45.08 -21.13
CA LYS A 34 0.37 -44.18 -21.99
C LYS A 34 -0.53 -43.02 -22.44
N VAL A 35 -0.43 -41.86 -21.80
CA VAL A 35 -1.05 -40.62 -22.31
C VAL A 35 0.00 -39.87 -23.13
N LYS A 36 -0.26 -39.69 -24.42
CA LYS A 36 0.53 -38.78 -25.27
C LYS A 36 0.26 -37.34 -24.82
N SER A 37 1.31 -36.59 -24.50
CA SER A 37 1.23 -35.16 -24.25
C SER A 37 0.74 -34.44 -25.52
N PRO A 38 -0.33 -33.62 -25.46
CA PRO A 38 -0.73 -32.83 -26.62
C PRO A 38 0.32 -31.76 -26.90
N LYS A 39 0.65 -31.56 -28.19
CA LYS A 39 1.34 -30.36 -28.65
C LYS A 39 0.37 -29.18 -28.53
N ILE A 40 0.80 -28.13 -27.85
CA ILE A 40 0.05 -26.87 -27.75
C ILE A 40 0.63 -25.94 -28.82
N ASP A 41 -0.15 -25.67 -29.86
CA ASP A 41 0.15 -24.60 -30.81
C ASP A 41 -0.41 -23.28 -30.25
N TYR A 42 0.48 -22.32 -30.05
CA TYR A 42 0.14 -21.01 -29.47
C TYR A 42 -0.45 -20.11 -30.56
N VAL A 43 -1.76 -19.82 -30.48
CA VAL A 43 -2.38 -18.79 -31.33
C VAL A 43 -2.44 -17.50 -30.53
N ARG A 44 -1.74 -16.46 -31.01
CA ARG A 44 -1.80 -15.10 -30.45
C ARG A 44 -3.22 -14.55 -30.63
N PRO A 45 -3.92 -14.10 -29.56
CA PRO A 45 -5.16 -13.35 -29.72
C PRO A 45 -4.86 -11.99 -30.36
N ASP A 46 -5.61 -11.67 -31.40
CA ASP A 46 -5.57 -10.39 -32.11
C ASP A 46 -5.90 -9.22 -31.15
N THR A 47 -4.93 -8.33 -30.93
CA THR A 47 -5.04 -7.15 -30.06
C THR A 47 -5.57 -5.90 -30.79
N THR A 48 -6.45 -6.07 -31.77
CA THR A 48 -7.12 -4.92 -32.40
C THR A 48 -8.38 -4.51 -31.62
N ILE A 49 -8.21 -4.06 -30.38
CA ILE A 49 -9.16 -3.12 -29.76
C ILE A 49 -8.34 -1.94 -29.24
N LEU A 50 -8.29 -0.89 -30.05
CA LEU A 50 -7.71 0.40 -29.74
C LEU A 50 -8.45 1.03 -28.55
N ILE A 51 -7.94 0.83 -27.33
CA ILE A 51 -8.23 1.74 -26.23
C ILE A 51 -7.50 3.03 -26.58
N LYS A 52 -8.26 4.07 -26.96
CA LYS A 52 -7.71 5.42 -27.12
C LYS A 52 -7.24 5.91 -25.75
N TYR A 53 -5.93 5.92 -25.56
CA TYR A 53 -5.30 6.65 -24.46
C TYR A 53 -5.31 8.14 -24.83
N GLU A 54 -6.00 8.96 -24.05
CA GLU A 54 -5.67 10.39 -23.99
C GLU A 54 -4.35 10.51 -23.23
N GLU A 55 -3.33 11.03 -23.92
CA GLU A 55 -2.00 11.28 -23.38
C GLU A 55 -2.09 12.29 -22.22
N PHE A 56 -1.66 11.87 -21.03
CA PHE A 56 -1.39 12.77 -19.90
C PHE A 56 0.10 13.10 -19.87
N PRO A 57 0.50 14.32 -19.46
CA PRO A 57 1.87 14.80 -19.61
C PRO A 57 2.86 14.00 -18.75
N GLU A 58 4.05 13.79 -19.30
CA GLU A 58 5.22 13.26 -18.62
C GLU A 58 5.61 14.18 -17.44
N ASP A 59 5.84 13.61 -16.27
CA ASP A 59 6.33 14.32 -15.08
C ASP A 59 7.70 13.74 -14.70
N ASP A 60 8.72 14.45 -15.14
CA ASP A 60 10.14 14.24 -14.95
C ASP A 60 10.52 14.55 -13.49
N SER A 61 10.56 13.51 -12.64
CA SER A 61 11.06 13.62 -11.27
C SER A 61 12.01 12.50 -10.84
N ASP A 62 13.08 12.94 -10.18
CA ASP A 62 14.37 12.29 -9.89
C ASP A 62 14.33 11.11 -8.90
N ALA A 63 13.57 10.04 -9.18
CA ALA A 63 13.62 8.81 -8.38
C ALA A 63 14.58 7.72 -8.93
N GLY A 64 15.36 8.05 -9.96
CA GLY A 64 16.33 7.15 -10.57
C GLY A 64 17.75 7.44 -10.08
N LYS A 65 18.25 6.68 -9.10
CA LYS A 65 19.66 6.28 -8.91
C LYS A 65 19.89 5.73 -7.49
N SER A 66 19.99 4.41 -7.37
CA SER A 66 21.21 3.77 -6.83
C SER A 66 21.00 2.26 -6.66
N ILE A 67 21.83 1.54 -7.39
CA ILE A 67 22.12 0.10 -7.39
C ILE A 67 23.06 -0.16 -6.19
N PHE A 68 23.00 -1.31 -5.52
CA PHE A 68 24.17 -2.15 -5.13
C PHE A 68 23.73 -3.38 -4.32
N PHE A 69 24.44 -4.48 -4.60
CA PHE A 69 24.15 -5.90 -4.35
C PHE A 69 25.11 -6.45 -3.28
N ASN A 70 24.67 -7.38 -2.42
CA ASN A 70 25.41 -8.62 -2.10
C ASN A 70 24.56 -9.66 -1.31
N PRO A 71 24.73 -10.97 -1.52
CA PRO A 71 23.79 -12.02 -1.08
C PRO A 71 24.32 -12.87 0.09
N LYS A 72 23.39 -13.57 0.76
CA LYS A 72 23.43 -15.01 1.14
C LYS A 72 22.41 -15.33 2.26
N LYS A 73 21.26 -15.94 1.92
CA LYS A 73 20.57 -16.93 2.78
C LYS A 73 19.48 -17.72 2.03
N GLN A 74 19.19 -18.93 2.54
CA GLN A 74 18.56 -20.08 1.86
C GLN A 74 17.10 -19.91 1.39
N LEU A 75 16.81 -20.57 0.27
CA LEU A 75 15.61 -20.52 -0.57
C LEU A 75 14.38 -21.23 0.05
N SER A 76 13.21 -20.58 -0.05
CA SER A 76 11.89 -21.22 -0.10
C SER A 76 11.59 -21.68 -1.53
N ILE A 77 10.79 -22.74 -1.70
CA ILE A 77 10.46 -23.35 -2.99
C ILE A 77 9.51 -22.43 -3.78
N VAL A 78 10.08 -21.45 -4.46
CA VAL A 78 9.54 -20.83 -5.67
C VAL A 78 10.73 -20.78 -6.62
N SER A 79 10.69 -21.59 -7.69
CA SER A 79 11.74 -21.59 -8.70
C SER A 79 11.55 -20.39 -9.63
N GLU A 80 12.16 -19.27 -9.30
CA GLU A 80 12.32 -18.16 -10.24
C GLU A 80 13.59 -18.40 -11.06
N ASP A 81 13.42 -18.49 -12.37
CA ASP A 81 14.52 -18.47 -13.34
C ASP A 81 15.17 -17.07 -13.29
N THR A 82 16.43 -17.01 -12.88
CA THR A 82 17.14 -15.75 -12.58
C THR A 82 18.01 -15.28 -13.76
N SER A 83 17.71 -15.74 -14.97
CA SER A 83 18.47 -15.37 -16.17
C SER A 83 17.97 -14.11 -16.89
N GLU A 84 16.87 -13.50 -16.43
CA GLU A 84 16.28 -12.34 -17.10
C GLU A 84 16.35 -11.05 -16.25
N LEU A 85 16.74 -9.96 -16.91
CA LEU A 85 16.73 -8.60 -16.37
C LEU A 85 15.29 -8.17 -16.10
N ASP A 86 14.94 -7.93 -14.83
CA ASP A 86 13.67 -7.31 -14.42
C ASP A 86 13.58 -5.89 -15.01
N LEU A 87 12.94 -5.81 -16.17
CA LEU A 87 12.61 -4.58 -16.89
C LEU A 87 11.30 -3.98 -16.37
N GLY A 88 10.99 -4.13 -15.09
CA GLY A 88 10.01 -3.29 -14.43
C GLY A 88 8.61 -3.31 -15.07
N GLU A 89 8.20 -4.41 -15.69
CA GLU A 89 6.86 -4.54 -16.26
C GLU A 89 5.81 -4.66 -15.13
N GLN A 90 4.70 -3.95 -15.27
CA GLN A 90 3.56 -4.10 -14.38
C GLN A 90 2.83 -5.39 -14.76
N HIS A 91 3.00 -6.44 -13.96
CA HIS A 91 2.18 -7.64 -14.13
C HIS A 91 0.77 -7.37 -13.62
N ILE A 92 -0.19 -7.33 -14.55
CA ILE A 92 -1.61 -7.47 -14.23
C ILE A 92 -1.81 -8.93 -13.83
N VAL A 93 -1.60 -9.23 -12.55
CA VAL A 93 -1.95 -10.55 -12.02
C VAL A 93 -3.42 -10.49 -11.63
N GLU A 94 -4.29 -11.01 -12.50
CA GLU A 94 -5.61 -11.45 -12.05
C GLU A 94 -5.37 -12.67 -11.16
N VAL A 95 -5.23 -12.46 -9.85
CA VAL A 95 -5.19 -13.55 -8.87
C VAL A 95 -6.61 -14.10 -8.75
N SER A 96 -7.05 -14.88 -9.74
CA SER A 96 -8.17 -15.80 -9.59
C SER A 96 -7.63 -17.10 -8.99
N GLU A 97 -6.96 -17.02 -7.85
CA GLU A 97 -6.51 -18.19 -7.13
C GLU A 97 -7.52 -18.48 -6.02
N GLU A 98 -8.19 -19.62 -6.14
CA GLU A 98 -8.87 -20.20 -5.01
C GLU A 98 -7.78 -20.81 -4.12
N VAL A 99 -7.42 -20.15 -3.02
CA VAL A 99 -6.49 -20.72 -2.05
C VAL A 99 -7.28 -21.62 -1.11
N LEU A 100 -6.90 -22.90 -1.07
CA LEU A 100 -7.44 -23.85 -0.10
C LEU A 100 -6.78 -23.62 1.25
N ILE A 101 -7.52 -23.07 2.21
CA ILE A 101 -7.08 -22.90 3.60
C ILE A 101 -8.08 -23.66 4.48
N ASP A 102 -7.58 -24.58 5.30
CA ASP A 102 -8.38 -25.37 6.26
C ASP A 102 -9.64 -26.01 5.64
N SER A 103 -9.47 -26.68 4.49
CA SER A 103 -10.54 -27.38 3.75
C SER A 103 -11.63 -26.48 3.15
N THR A 104 -11.42 -25.16 3.12
CA THR A 104 -12.36 -24.20 2.52
C THR A 104 -11.71 -23.54 1.31
N TRP A 105 -12.41 -23.56 0.17
CA TRP A 105 -12.01 -22.81 -1.03
C TRP A 105 -12.38 -21.34 -0.85
N ILE A 106 -11.37 -20.48 -0.70
CA ILE A 106 -11.59 -19.04 -0.61
C ILE A 106 -11.43 -18.45 -2.01
N LYS A 107 -12.54 -17.97 -2.59
CA LYS A 107 -12.49 -17.15 -3.82
C LYS A 107 -11.92 -15.78 -3.47
N ILE A 108 -10.72 -15.48 -3.97
CA ILE A 108 -10.06 -14.16 -3.86
C ILE A 108 -10.63 -13.15 -4.91
N ALA A 109 -11.73 -13.55 -5.57
CA ALA A 109 -12.35 -12.97 -6.77
C ALA A 109 -12.16 -11.46 -6.96
N GLY A 110 -11.41 -11.09 -8.00
CA GLY A 110 -11.55 -9.81 -8.72
C GLY A 110 -11.02 -8.54 -8.04
N TYR A 111 -10.65 -8.57 -6.75
CA TYR A 111 -10.22 -7.36 -6.03
C TYR A 111 -8.83 -6.84 -6.42
N TYR A 112 -8.00 -7.68 -7.06
CA TYR A 112 -6.61 -7.38 -7.41
C TYR A 112 -6.39 -7.11 -8.90
N ALA A 113 -7.32 -6.43 -9.58
CA ALA A 113 -7.17 -6.13 -11.01
C ALA A 113 -5.83 -5.44 -11.37
N ILE A 114 -5.16 -4.78 -10.40
CA ILE A 114 -3.82 -4.22 -10.59
C ILE A 114 -2.97 -4.55 -9.36
N TRP A 115 -1.92 -5.36 -9.54
CA TRP A 115 -0.90 -5.65 -8.55
C TRP A 115 0.39 -4.90 -8.90
N ASP A 116 0.76 -3.91 -8.09
CA ASP A 116 1.96 -3.10 -8.29
C ASP A 116 2.69 -2.99 -6.95
N THR A 117 3.97 -3.35 -6.91
CA THR A 117 4.81 -3.36 -5.71
C THR A 117 5.62 -2.06 -5.53
N ARG A 118 5.42 -1.08 -6.40
CA ARG A 118 6.19 0.17 -6.44
C ARG A 118 5.33 1.40 -6.22
N ASN A 119 4.15 1.46 -6.83
CA ASN A 119 3.28 2.62 -6.75
C ASN A 119 2.24 2.45 -5.65
N ILE A 120 2.17 3.39 -4.71
CA ILE A 120 1.16 3.32 -3.63
C ILE A 120 -0.26 3.45 -4.19
N ASN A 121 -0.49 4.30 -5.20
CA ASN A 121 -1.75 4.36 -5.94
C ASN A 121 -1.54 3.88 -7.39
N PRO A 122 -1.65 2.57 -7.67
CA PRO A 122 -1.51 2.06 -9.02
C PRO A 122 -2.76 2.29 -9.88
N TYR A 123 -3.91 2.52 -9.26
CA TYR A 123 -5.18 2.71 -9.97
C TYR A 123 -5.24 4.08 -10.66
N ARG A 124 -4.59 5.11 -10.10
CA ARG A 124 -4.61 6.49 -10.60
C ARG A 124 -6.03 7.05 -10.82
N MET A 125 -6.99 6.48 -10.09
CA MET A 125 -8.40 6.87 -10.12
C MET A 125 -8.68 7.90 -9.02
N ASP A 126 -9.50 8.89 -9.34
CA ASP A 126 -10.02 9.85 -8.36
C ASP A 126 -11.22 9.25 -7.62
N GLY A 127 -11.09 9.03 -6.31
CA GLY A 127 -12.17 8.46 -5.48
C GLY A 127 -13.49 9.25 -5.52
N ARG A 128 -13.49 10.53 -5.92
CA ARG A 128 -14.73 11.31 -6.12
C ARG A 128 -15.55 10.85 -7.32
N GLN A 129 -14.95 10.10 -8.23
CA GLN A 129 -15.60 9.56 -9.43
C GLN A 129 -16.20 8.17 -9.21
N LEU A 130 -16.19 7.66 -7.98
CA LEU A 130 -16.92 6.44 -7.63
C LEU A 130 -18.41 6.64 -7.91
N LYS A 131 -18.94 5.79 -8.80
CA LYS A 131 -20.36 5.82 -9.21
C LYS A 131 -21.24 5.06 -8.22
N ASP A 132 -20.71 3.98 -7.67
CA ASP A 132 -21.44 3.04 -6.84
C ASP A 132 -21.08 3.21 -5.37
N THR A 133 -22.07 2.96 -4.52
CA THR A 133 -21.86 2.78 -3.08
C THR A 133 -21.37 1.35 -2.85
N VAL A 134 -20.25 1.19 -2.15
CA VAL A 134 -19.65 -0.11 -1.88
C VAL A 134 -19.76 -0.40 -0.39
N ASP A 135 -20.44 -1.47 -0.02
CA ASP A 135 -20.46 -1.98 1.35
C ASP A 135 -19.34 -3.03 1.50
N ILE A 136 -18.41 -2.78 2.40
CA ILE A 136 -17.30 -3.70 2.69
C ILE A 136 -17.46 -4.29 4.09
N THR A 137 -17.25 -5.60 4.21
CA THR A 137 -17.13 -6.26 5.51
C THR A 137 -15.68 -6.15 5.98
N LEU A 138 -15.46 -5.40 7.06
CA LEU A 138 -14.12 -5.12 7.58
C LEU A 138 -13.49 -6.38 8.19
N TYR A 139 -14.25 -7.11 9.00
CA TYR A 139 -13.84 -8.38 9.60
C TYR A 139 -15.02 -9.34 9.70
N ASP A 140 -14.75 -10.64 9.71
CA ASP A 140 -15.74 -11.69 9.88
C ASP A 140 -15.14 -12.86 10.69
N PRO A 141 -15.45 -12.97 11.99
CA PRO A 141 -14.95 -14.05 12.82
C PRO A 141 -15.39 -15.43 12.32
N LYS A 142 -16.55 -15.56 11.66
CA LYS A 142 -17.05 -16.84 11.14
C LYS A 142 -16.23 -17.31 9.94
N ALA A 143 -15.72 -16.37 9.15
CA ALA A 143 -14.83 -16.63 8.03
C ALA A 143 -13.34 -16.61 8.40
N ASN A 144 -13.00 -16.60 9.70
CA ASN A 144 -11.64 -16.48 10.22
C ASN A 144 -10.89 -15.25 9.66
N ARG A 145 -11.61 -14.14 9.49
CA ARG A 145 -11.07 -12.83 9.08
C ARG A 145 -11.12 -11.91 10.28
N ALA A 146 -10.01 -11.78 10.98
CA ALA A 146 -9.93 -10.95 12.17
C ALA A 146 -9.50 -9.50 11.81
N TYR A 147 -9.58 -8.62 12.80
CA TYR A 147 -8.92 -7.33 12.78
C TYR A 147 -8.03 -7.19 14.02
N ASN A 148 -7.07 -6.29 13.95
CA ASN A 148 -6.31 -5.84 15.10
C ASN A 148 -6.03 -4.33 14.99
N MET A 149 -5.76 -3.69 16.12
CA MET A 149 -5.21 -2.34 16.12
C MET A 149 -3.76 -2.38 15.62
N PRO A 150 -3.28 -1.33 14.93
CA PRO A 150 -1.93 -1.32 14.37
C PRO A 150 -0.82 -1.24 15.43
N LEU A 151 -1.17 -0.89 16.67
CA LEU A 151 -0.31 -0.83 17.86
C LEU A 151 -1.08 -1.35 19.08
N GLU A 152 -0.38 -1.71 20.16
CA GLU A 152 -1.00 -2.10 21.43
C GLU A 152 -1.77 -0.94 22.07
N LYS A 153 -1.20 0.26 22.01
CA LYS A 153 -1.87 1.52 22.37
C LYS A 153 -1.84 2.44 21.17
N THR A 154 -2.96 3.06 20.86
CA THR A 154 -3.11 4.00 19.75
C THR A 154 -3.50 5.43 20.18
N PRO A 155 -2.68 6.18 20.95
CA PRO A 155 -2.94 7.59 21.19
C PRO A 155 -2.77 8.38 19.89
N VAL A 156 -3.79 9.11 19.45
CA VAL A 156 -3.68 9.94 18.25
C VAL A 156 -2.92 11.23 18.57
N THR A 157 -1.82 11.47 17.84
CA THR A 157 -1.03 12.71 17.96
C THR A 157 -1.40 13.71 16.87
N SER A 158 -1.77 13.23 15.68
CA SER A 158 -2.23 14.09 14.59
C SER A 158 -3.25 13.38 13.72
N ARG A 159 -4.35 14.06 13.44
CA ARG A 159 -5.47 13.50 12.68
C ARG A 159 -5.24 13.60 11.17
N PHE A 160 -6.03 12.85 10.42
CA PHE A 160 -6.22 13.08 9.00
C PHE A 160 -6.73 14.49 8.74
N GLY A 161 -6.21 15.16 7.72
CA GLY A 161 -6.69 16.49 7.33
C GLY A 161 -5.62 17.55 7.20
N HIS A 162 -6.01 18.81 7.42
CA HIS A 162 -5.15 19.96 7.11
C HIS A 162 -4.09 20.21 8.20
N ARG A 163 -2.80 20.17 7.82
CA ARG A 163 -1.64 20.45 8.70
C ARG A 163 -0.83 21.62 8.14
N GLY A 164 -1.16 22.84 8.58
CA GLY A 164 -0.47 24.05 8.13
C GLY A 164 -0.69 24.33 6.63
N TYR A 165 0.31 24.05 5.80
CA TYR A 165 0.21 24.20 4.33
C TYR A 165 0.14 22.86 3.58
N ARG A 166 0.11 21.72 4.29
CA ARG A 166 0.08 20.40 3.67
C ARG A 166 -1.12 19.62 4.16
N TRP A 167 -1.71 18.84 3.27
CA TRP A 167 -2.67 17.82 3.66
C TRP A 167 -1.95 16.62 4.28
N HIS A 168 -2.57 16.04 5.31
CA HIS A 168 -2.17 14.84 6.01
C HIS A 168 -3.13 13.71 5.62
N TYR A 169 -2.62 12.71 4.90
CA TYR A 169 -3.42 11.62 4.30
C TYR A 169 -3.58 10.40 5.21
N GLY A 170 -3.13 10.49 6.46
CA GLY A 170 -3.25 9.44 7.47
C GLY A 170 -3.48 10.02 8.85
N THR A 171 -3.42 9.15 9.85
CA THR A 171 -3.45 9.50 11.26
C THR A 171 -2.10 9.12 11.88
N ASP A 172 -1.47 10.07 12.56
CA ASP A 172 -0.24 9.84 13.31
C ASP A 172 -0.61 9.32 14.70
N ILE A 173 -0.03 8.18 15.06
CA ILE A 173 -0.29 7.45 16.31
C ILE A 173 0.99 7.41 17.12
N ASP A 174 0.92 7.79 18.40
CA ASP A 174 2.06 7.83 19.30
C ASP A 174 2.66 6.43 19.50
N LEU A 175 3.98 6.34 19.47
CA LEU A 175 4.73 5.13 19.80
C LEU A 175 6.16 5.48 20.22
N ASN A 176 6.84 4.52 20.83
CA ASN A 176 8.28 4.55 21.02
C ASN A 176 9.01 3.81 19.90
N THR A 177 10.23 4.25 19.60
CA THR A 177 11.07 3.52 18.64
C THR A 177 11.32 2.10 19.15
N GLY A 178 11.01 1.10 18.32
CA GLY A 178 11.11 -0.31 18.67
C GLY A 178 9.79 -0.96 19.08
N ASP A 179 8.71 -0.20 19.29
CA ASP A 179 7.39 -0.77 19.57
C ASP A 179 6.91 -1.63 18.39
N SER A 180 6.19 -2.72 18.68
CA SER A 180 5.72 -3.62 17.62
C SER A 180 4.56 -2.99 16.85
N ILE A 181 4.64 -3.05 15.52
CA ILE A 181 3.57 -2.66 14.61
C ILE A 181 2.91 -3.92 14.08
N TYR A 182 1.58 -3.95 14.13
CA TYR A 182 0.78 -5.11 13.75
C TYR A 182 -0.01 -4.89 12.45
N ALA A 183 -0.20 -5.96 11.69
CA ALA A 183 -1.14 -5.98 10.58
C ALA A 183 -2.57 -5.75 11.10
N ALA A 184 -3.30 -4.81 10.49
CA ALA A 184 -4.62 -4.40 10.98
C ALA A 184 -5.73 -5.36 10.53
N PHE A 185 -5.56 -5.99 9.37
CA PHE A 185 -6.41 -7.06 8.87
C PHE A 185 -5.55 -8.11 8.18
N ASP A 186 -6.14 -9.28 7.98
CA ASP A 186 -5.58 -10.33 7.13
C ASP A 186 -5.31 -9.79 5.71
N GLY A 187 -4.19 -10.17 5.12
CA GLY A 187 -3.85 -9.72 3.78
C GLY A 187 -2.47 -10.16 3.30
N VAL A 188 -1.98 -9.46 2.30
CA VAL A 188 -0.68 -9.69 1.66
C VAL A 188 0.09 -8.37 1.61
N VAL A 189 1.39 -8.44 1.90
CA VAL A 189 2.31 -7.30 1.80
C VAL A 189 2.50 -6.94 0.33
N ARG A 190 2.03 -5.77 -0.08
CA ARG A 190 2.17 -5.29 -1.45
C ARG A 190 3.43 -4.47 -1.66
N ILE A 191 3.78 -3.63 -0.68
CA ILE A 191 4.99 -2.80 -0.73
C ILE A 191 5.72 -2.93 0.60
N ASN A 192 7.04 -3.13 0.53
CA ASN A 192 7.98 -2.87 1.62
C ASN A 192 9.14 -2.06 1.02
N LYS A 193 9.20 -0.76 1.30
CA LYS A 193 10.15 0.17 0.65
C LYS A 193 10.61 1.29 1.58
N TRP A 194 11.62 2.01 1.10
CA TRP A 194 12.14 3.24 1.69
C TRP A 194 11.69 4.47 0.87
N ASP A 195 11.22 5.50 1.57
CA ASP A 195 10.94 6.85 1.04
C ASP A 195 11.56 7.91 1.97
N GLY A 196 12.76 8.39 1.64
CA GLY A 196 13.46 9.38 2.47
C GLY A 196 12.77 10.75 2.56
N GLY A 197 11.93 11.13 1.59
CA GLY A 197 11.26 12.44 1.54
C GLY A 197 9.91 12.48 2.25
N GLY A 198 9.32 11.31 2.49
CA GLY A 198 8.02 11.15 3.12
C GLY A 198 8.07 10.08 4.20
N TYR A 199 7.67 8.86 3.83
CA TYR A 199 7.27 7.81 4.77
C TYR A 199 8.42 7.10 5.51
N GLY A 200 9.69 7.32 5.15
CA GLY A 200 10.79 6.54 5.70
C GLY A 200 10.71 5.07 5.29
N ASN A 201 10.97 4.14 6.22
CA ASN A 201 10.62 2.74 5.96
C ASN A 201 9.11 2.61 6.09
N TYR A 202 8.48 1.99 5.09
CA TYR A 202 7.05 1.78 5.10
C TYR A 202 6.62 0.46 4.49
N ILE A 203 5.48 -0.02 4.96
CA ILE A 203 4.79 -1.18 4.43
C ILE A 203 3.40 -0.78 3.95
N VAL A 204 2.98 -1.34 2.82
CA VAL A 204 1.58 -1.30 2.39
C VAL A 204 1.05 -2.73 2.36
N LEU A 205 0.02 -2.99 3.16
CA LEU A 205 -0.71 -4.25 3.13
C LEU A 205 -1.97 -4.09 2.29
N ARG A 206 -2.28 -5.11 1.49
CA ARG A 206 -3.56 -5.23 0.79
C ARG A 206 -4.38 -6.34 1.42
N HIS A 207 -5.64 -6.05 1.75
CA HIS A 207 -6.49 -6.93 2.54
C HIS A 207 -7.57 -7.59 1.70
N TYR A 208 -8.14 -8.68 2.23
CA TYR A 208 -9.22 -9.41 1.57
C TYR A 208 -10.55 -8.64 1.53
N ASN A 209 -10.71 -7.60 2.36
CA ASN A 209 -11.87 -6.73 2.38
C ASN A 209 -11.79 -5.60 1.31
N GLY A 210 -10.74 -5.59 0.49
CA GLY A 210 -10.53 -4.59 -0.58
C GLY A 210 -9.85 -3.30 -0.14
N LEU A 211 -9.56 -3.14 1.16
CA LEU A 211 -8.77 -2.03 1.67
C LEU A 211 -7.27 -2.28 1.52
N GLU A 212 -6.51 -1.19 1.52
CA GLU A 212 -5.08 -1.21 1.78
C GLU A 212 -4.78 -0.39 3.03
N THR A 213 -3.78 -0.81 3.80
CA THR A 213 -3.27 -0.05 4.94
C THR A 213 -1.80 0.27 4.73
N LEU A 214 -1.39 1.49 5.07
CA LEU A 214 0.00 1.94 4.99
C LEU A 214 0.53 2.20 6.40
N TYR A 215 1.73 1.70 6.66
CA TYR A 215 2.47 1.85 7.91
C TYR A 215 3.77 2.57 7.64
N GLY A 216 3.87 3.84 8.02
CA GLY A 216 5.04 4.69 7.78
C GLY A 216 5.90 4.93 9.02
N HIS A 217 7.05 5.55 8.77
CA HIS A 217 8.08 5.96 9.74
C HIS A 217 8.71 4.83 10.54
N MET A 218 8.64 3.59 10.05
CA MET A 218 9.11 2.41 10.76
C MET A 218 10.64 2.48 10.97
N SER A 219 11.13 2.02 12.12
CA SER A 219 12.59 1.86 12.33
C SER A 219 13.14 0.65 11.58
N ARG A 220 12.32 -0.41 11.49
CA ARG A 220 12.64 -1.66 10.83
C ARG A 220 11.38 -2.32 10.29
N THR A 221 11.43 -2.80 9.06
CA THR A 221 10.40 -3.69 8.50
C THR A 221 10.76 -5.14 8.81
N ILE A 222 9.76 -5.97 9.08
CA ILE A 222 9.90 -7.40 9.35
C ILE A 222 9.25 -8.21 8.23
N ALA A 223 8.05 -7.82 7.80
CA ALA A 223 7.34 -8.52 6.74
C ALA A 223 7.87 -8.17 5.35
N GLU A 224 7.95 -9.15 4.46
CA GLU A 224 8.51 -9.00 3.10
C GLU A 224 7.40 -8.86 2.05
N THR A 225 7.69 -8.21 0.92
CA THR A 225 6.72 -8.09 -0.18
C THR A 225 6.30 -9.48 -0.68
N GLY A 226 5.00 -9.69 -0.85
CA GLY A 226 4.40 -10.99 -1.21
C GLY A 226 4.04 -11.87 0.00
N GLN A 227 4.49 -11.54 1.21
CA GLN A 227 4.15 -12.31 2.41
C GLN A 227 2.67 -12.17 2.76
N PHE A 228 2.00 -13.29 3.01
CA PHE A 228 0.68 -13.31 3.64
C PHE A 228 0.82 -13.07 5.14
N VAL A 229 0.02 -12.17 5.68
CA VAL A 229 0.02 -11.81 7.11
C VAL A 229 -1.39 -11.93 7.68
N LYS A 230 -1.47 -12.35 8.94
CA LYS A 230 -2.72 -12.36 9.71
C LYS A 230 -2.88 -11.08 10.52
N ALA A 231 -4.13 -10.68 10.78
CA ALA A 231 -4.41 -9.58 11.69
C ALA A 231 -3.75 -9.85 13.05
N GLY A 232 -3.01 -8.87 13.57
CA GLY A 232 -2.23 -9.02 14.80
C GLY A 232 -0.84 -9.61 14.63
N GLU A 233 -0.42 -9.98 13.42
CA GLU A 233 0.95 -10.37 13.15
C GLU A 233 1.87 -9.14 13.15
N VAL A 234 3.08 -9.29 13.72
CA VAL A 234 4.07 -8.22 13.76
C VAL A 234 4.70 -8.06 12.37
N ILE A 235 4.50 -6.89 11.77
CA ILE A 235 5.01 -6.56 10.42
C ILE A 235 6.25 -5.67 10.44
N GLY A 236 6.56 -5.07 11.58
CA GLY A 236 7.77 -4.28 11.78
C GLY A 236 7.76 -3.54 13.11
N LEU A 237 8.68 -2.59 13.26
CA LEU A 237 8.91 -1.84 14.49
C LEU A 237 8.74 -0.34 14.28
N GLY A 238 8.14 0.32 15.26
CA GLY A 238 7.96 1.76 15.33
C GLY A 238 9.26 2.53 15.28
N GLY A 239 9.23 3.76 14.76
CA GLY A 239 10.41 4.59 14.61
C GLY A 239 10.09 6.04 14.26
N SER A 240 11.08 6.72 13.69
CA SER A 240 11.00 8.11 13.23
C SER A 240 11.79 8.31 11.94
N THR A 241 11.71 7.34 11.02
CA THR A 241 12.47 7.40 9.76
C THR A 241 11.79 8.27 8.71
N GLY A 242 12.54 8.72 7.71
CA GLY A 242 12.03 9.62 6.67
C GLY A 242 11.75 11.02 7.20
N ARG A 243 10.67 11.65 6.73
CA ARG A 243 10.31 13.01 7.12
C ARG A 243 9.37 13.00 8.33
N SER A 244 9.96 12.79 9.50
CA SER A 244 9.27 12.69 10.79
C SER A 244 9.82 13.71 11.80
N SER A 245 8.98 14.25 12.68
CA SER A 245 9.39 15.18 13.75
C SER A 245 9.75 14.48 15.07
N GLY A 246 9.47 13.18 15.18
CA GLY A 246 9.67 12.37 16.39
C GLY A 246 9.03 10.99 16.22
N PRO A 247 9.27 10.04 17.14
CA PRO A 247 8.71 8.70 17.04
C PRO A 247 7.18 8.70 16.97
N HIS A 248 6.61 8.14 15.91
CA HIS A 248 5.18 7.91 15.72
C HIS A 248 4.96 6.92 14.56
N LEU A 249 3.80 6.28 14.52
CA LEU A 249 3.32 5.55 13.34
C LEU A 249 2.48 6.49 12.48
N HIS A 250 2.86 6.68 11.23
CA HIS A 250 1.96 7.27 10.24
C HIS A 250 1.10 6.17 9.62
N TYR A 251 -0.18 6.15 9.95
CA TYR A 251 -1.11 5.10 9.53
C TYR A 251 -2.13 5.64 8.51
N GLU A 252 -2.23 5.00 7.36
CA GLU A 252 -3.26 5.33 6.36
C GLU A 252 -4.15 4.12 6.09
N VAL A 253 -5.42 4.38 5.80
CA VAL A 253 -6.35 3.42 5.21
C VAL A 253 -6.68 3.90 3.82
N ARG A 254 -6.69 3.02 2.82
CA ARG A 254 -6.90 3.37 1.42
C ARG A 254 -7.90 2.43 0.77
N TYR A 255 -8.67 2.97 -0.16
CA TYR A 255 -9.51 2.20 -1.07
C TYR A 255 -9.15 2.55 -2.51
N GLN A 256 -8.80 1.54 -3.31
CA GLN A 256 -8.32 1.71 -4.69
C GLN A 256 -7.25 2.82 -4.80
N GLY A 257 -6.27 2.79 -3.90
CA GLY A 257 -5.17 3.75 -3.84
C GLY A 257 -5.52 5.14 -3.29
N ASN A 258 -6.80 5.43 -3.02
CA ASN A 258 -7.26 6.72 -2.48
C ASN A 258 -7.29 6.68 -0.94
N PRO A 259 -6.64 7.63 -0.23
CA PRO A 259 -6.68 7.68 1.22
C PRO A 259 -8.07 8.02 1.77
N LEU A 260 -8.44 7.30 2.82
CA LEU A 260 -9.60 7.50 3.67
C LEU A 260 -9.11 7.99 5.02
N ASP A 261 -9.95 8.78 5.71
CA ASP A 261 -9.71 9.12 7.10
C ASP A 261 -9.81 7.84 7.97
N PRO A 262 -8.72 7.36 8.59
CA PRO A 262 -8.74 6.14 9.39
C PRO A 262 -9.73 6.22 10.55
N GLU A 263 -9.98 7.41 11.09
CA GLU A 263 -10.92 7.60 12.20
C GLU A 263 -12.38 7.34 11.81
N LEU A 264 -12.70 7.18 10.53
CA LEU A 264 -14.04 6.74 10.11
C LEU A 264 -14.30 5.27 10.42
N MET A 265 -13.24 4.46 10.53
CA MET A 265 -13.32 3.02 10.80
C MET A 265 -12.81 2.68 12.20
N TYR A 266 -11.80 3.40 12.68
CA TYR A 266 -11.14 3.13 13.96
C TYR A 266 -11.59 4.11 15.04
N ASP A 267 -11.82 3.56 16.23
CA ASP A 267 -11.84 4.28 17.49
C ASP A 267 -10.47 4.10 18.16
N PHE A 268 -9.54 5.00 17.85
CA PHE A 268 -8.18 4.94 18.41
C PHE A 268 -8.12 5.19 19.93
N PRO A 269 -8.92 6.09 20.54
CA PRO A 269 -9.00 6.21 22.00
C PRO A 269 -9.40 4.93 22.72
N ASP A 270 -10.38 4.20 22.18
CA ASP A 270 -10.88 2.96 22.80
C ASP A 270 -10.22 1.68 22.26
N TYR A 271 -9.26 1.82 21.34
CA TYR A 271 -8.50 0.72 20.72
C TYR A 271 -9.41 -0.30 20.02
N LEU A 272 -10.50 0.16 19.40
CA LEU A 272 -11.52 -0.68 18.79
C LEU A 272 -11.83 -0.23 17.36
N LEU A 273 -12.45 -1.12 16.62
CA LEU A 273 -13.01 -0.82 15.31
C LEU A 273 -14.51 -0.50 15.47
N LYS A 274 -15.00 0.53 14.77
CA LYS A 274 -16.34 1.12 15.00
C LYS A 274 -17.52 0.24 14.56
N GLY A 275 -17.29 -0.73 13.69
CA GLY A 275 -18.34 -1.64 13.22
C GLY A 275 -17.82 -2.74 12.31
N GLN A 276 -18.60 -3.80 12.13
CA GLN A 276 -18.17 -4.96 11.31
C GLN A 276 -18.14 -4.66 9.81
N SER A 277 -18.92 -3.68 9.35
CA SER A 277 -18.95 -3.24 7.96
C SER A 277 -18.74 -1.74 7.83
N PHE A 278 -18.38 -1.30 6.63
CA PHE A 278 -18.19 0.11 6.31
C PHE A 278 -18.67 0.40 4.90
N VAL A 279 -19.37 1.52 4.75
CA VAL A 279 -19.93 1.94 3.45
C VAL A 279 -19.03 3.00 2.83
N ILE A 280 -18.46 2.68 1.67
CA ILE A 280 -17.64 3.57 0.87
C ILE A 280 -18.52 4.28 -0.16
N THR A 281 -18.46 5.61 -0.14
CA THR A 281 -19.11 6.48 -1.13
C THR A 281 -18.11 7.49 -1.67
N SER A 282 -18.39 8.08 -2.84
CA SER A 282 -17.59 9.17 -3.41
C SER A 282 -17.46 10.38 -2.46
N ALA A 283 -18.46 10.61 -1.60
CA ALA A 283 -18.48 11.71 -0.66
C ALA A 283 -17.32 11.68 0.35
N LEU A 284 -16.79 10.49 0.66
CA LEU A 284 -15.63 10.33 1.54
C LEU A 284 -14.37 11.01 0.99
N PHE A 285 -14.29 11.20 -0.34
CA PHE A 285 -13.14 11.77 -1.02
C PHE A 285 -13.30 13.27 -1.34
N ASN A 286 -14.38 13.91 -0.88
CA ASN A 286 -14.61 15.35 -1.10
C ASN A 286 -13.52 16.25 -0.50
N TYR A 287 -12.73 15.72 0.44
CA TYR A 287 -11.60 16.43 1.03
C TYR A 287 -10.52 16.80 0.00
N TYR A 288 -10.44 16.13 -1.16
CA TYR A 288 -9.48 16.48 -2.22
C TYR A 288 -9.57 17.94 -2.67
N ASN A 289 -10.76 18.55 -2.60
CA ASN A 289 -10.92 19.98 -2.88
C ASN A 289 -10.14 20.85 -1.88
N LYS A 290 -10.16 20.47 -0.60
CA LYS A 290 -9.42 21.15 0.49
C LYS A 290 -7.93 20.84 0.43
N ALA A 291 -7.55 19.61 0.06
CA ALA A 291 -6.16 19.21 -0.13
C ALA A 291 -5.50 20.01 -1.27
N LYS A 292 -6.18 20.17 -2.41
CA LYS A 292 -5.68 20.93 -3.57
C LYS A 292 -5.49 22.42 -3.27
N SER A 293 -6.32 23.01 -2.40
CA SER A 293 -6.14 24.40 -1.96
C SER A 293 -4.95 24.58 -1.00
N SER A 294 -4.44 23.49 -0.41
CA SER A 294 -3.26 23.52 0.47
C SER A 294 -1.93 23.31 -0.29
N SER A 295 -1.90 22.43 -1.30
CA SER A 295 -0.69 22.22 -2.14
C SER A 295 -0.41 23.40 -3.07
N GLY A 296 -1.46 24.11 -3.49
CA GLY A 296 -1.38 25.46 -4.00
C GLY A 296 -1.34 26.44 -2.85
N GLY A 297 -0.31 26.39 -2.00
CA GLY A 297 -0.05 27.45 -1.04
C GLY A 297 -0.26 28.76 -1.78
N SER A 298 -1.27 29.53 -1.35
CA SER A 298 -1.57 30.81 -1.97
C SER A 298 -0.28 31.61 -1.88
N ARG A 299 0.52 31.59 -2.96
CA ARG A 299 1.54 32.59 -3.18
C ARG A 299 0.70 33.83 -3.30
N LYS A 300 0.52 34.52 -2.17
CA LYS A 300 -0.23 35.76 -2.10
C LYS A 300 0.28 36.58 -3.27
N ALA A 301 -0.59 36.79 -4.25
CA ALA A 301 -0.13 37.23 -5.56
C ALA A 301 0.71 38.49 -5.35
N SER A 302 2.00 38.40 -5.70
CA SER A 302 2.92 39.51 -5.44
C SER A 302 2.77 40.46 -6.60
N TYR A 303 2.37 41.70 -6.33
CA TYR A 303 2.19 42.71 -7.37
C TYR A 303 3.31 43.74 -7.33
N HIS A 304 3.75 44.18 -8.50
CA HIS A 304 4.66 45.29 -8.68
C HIS A 304 3.95 46.41 -9.43
N LYS A 305 3.90 47.61 -8.84
CA LYS A 305 3.39 48.81 -9.51
C LYS A 305 4.50 49.44 -10.35
N VAL A 306 4.33 49.43 -11.67
CA VAL A 306 5.29 49.96 -12.64
C VAL A 306 5.59 51.44 -12.35
N ARG A 307 6.87 51.77 -12.21
CA ARG A 307 7.38 53.14 -12.04
C ARG A 307 8.06 53.62 -13.34
N SER A 308 8.28 54.93 -13.43
CA SER A 308 9.04 55.49 -14.55
C SER A 308 10.44 54.86 -14.61
N GLY A 309 10.83 54.34 -15.77
CA GLY A 309 12.11 53.66 -15.98
C GLY A 309 12.13 52.15 -15.69
N ASP A 310 11.03 51.55 -15.20
CA ASP A 310 10.99 50.10 -15.02
C ASP A 310 10.90 49.36 -16.38
N THR A 311 11.64 48.26 -16.49
CA THR A 311 11.58 47.31 -17.62
C THR A 311 11.14 45.93 -17.14
N LEU A 312 10.54 45.13 -18.02
CA LEU A 312 10.16 43.75 -17.69
C LEU A 312 11.36 42.94 -17.17
N SER A 313 12.53 43.08 -17.81
CA SER A 313 13.77 42.43 -17.39
C SER A 313 14.28 42.93 -16.05
N GLY A 314 14.19 44.25 -15.78
CA GLY A 314 14.58 44.83 -14.50
C GLY A 314 13.68 44.38 -13.35
N ILE A 315 12.37 44.33 -13.58
CA ILE A 315 11.38 43.81 -12.61
C ILE A 315 11.63 42.31 -12.38
N ALA A 316 11.79 41.52 -13.45
CA ALA A 316 12.09 40.09 -13.38
C ALA A 316 13.33 39.81 -12.51
N LYS A 317 14.43 40.52 -12.76
CA LYS A 317 15.67 40.42 -11.97
C LYS A 317 15.46 40.82 -10.51
N ARG A 318 14.71 41.90 -10.24
CA ARG A 318 14.43 42.39 -8.88
C ARG A 318 13.70 41.37 -8.02
N TYR A 319 12.77 40.62 -8.60
CA TYR A 319 11.95 39.65 -7.87
C TYR A 319 12.41 38.20 -8.01
N GLY A 320 13.52 37.96 -8.72
CA GLY A 320 14.06 36.63 -8.98
C GLY A 320 13.10 35.73 -9.76
N VAL A 321 12.43 36.29 -10.77
CA VAL A 321 11.51 35.55 -11.65
C VAL A 321 11.91 35.72 -13.12
N SER A 322 11.42 34.87 -14.01
CA SER A 322 11.65 35.04 -15.44
C SER A 322 10.73 36.12 -16.03
N VAL A 323 11.19 36.75 -17.12
CA VAL A 323 10.33 37.65 -17.90
C VAL A 323 9.11 36.88 -18.45
N SER A 324 9.31 35.63 -18.88
CA SER A 324 8.24 34.75 -19.37
C SER A 324 7.14 34.51 -18.33
N GLN A 325 7.52 34.43 -17.04
CA GLN A 325 6.56 34.29 -15.96
C GLN A 325 5.72 35.56 -15.79
N ILE A 326 6.35 36.75 -15.79
CA ILE A 326 5.61 38.02 -15.67
C ILE A 326 4.67 38.21 -16.87
N THR A 327 5.13 37.92 -18.09
CA THR A 327 4.31 38.05 -19.30
C THR A 327 3.12 37.10 -19.27
N ARG A 328 3.34 35.83 -18.89
CA ARG A 328 2.29 34.81 -18.75
C ARG A 328 1.25 35.18 -17.68
N LEU A 329 1.70 35.64 -16.51
CA LEU A 329 0.81 36.00 -15.39
C LEU A 329 -0.06 37.23 -15.66
N ASN A 330 0.33 38.09 -16.60
CA ASN A 330 -0.35 39.35 -16.89
C ASN A 330 -0.98 39.40 -18.29
N GLY A 331 -0.91 38.31 -19.07
CA GLY A 331 -1.42 38.27 -20.45
C GLY A 331 -0.78 39.33 -21.36
N ILE A 332 0.49 39.65 -21.15
CA ILE A 332 1.24 40.63 -21.94
C ILE A 332 2.37 39.94 -22.71
N SER A 333 2.91 40.60 -23.72
CA SER A 333 4.10 40.12 -24.45
C SER A 333 5.35 40.82 -23.93
N THR A 334 6.53 40.30 -24.30
CA THR A 334 7.82 40.97 -24.05
C THR A 334 7.95 42.31 -24.76
N ARG A 335 7.12 42.57 -25.79
CA ARG A 335 7.07 43.82 -26.55
C ARG A 335 6.03 44.82 -26.01
N THR A 336 5.27 44.44 -24.99
CA THR A 336 4.21 45.29 -24.46
C THR A 336 4.81 46.46 -23.68
N THR A 337 4.49 47.69 -24.11
CA THR A 337 4.91 48.91 -23.41
C THR A 337 4.30 48.98 -22.01
N LEU A 338 5.15 49.11 -20.99
CA LEU A 338 4.72 49.21 -19.59
C LEU A 338 4.23 50.63 -19.29
N LYS A 339 2.95 50.77 -18.91
CA LYS A 339 2.39 52.05 -18.47
C LYS A 339 2.69 52.28 -16.99
N VAL A 340 3.24 53.44 -16.66
CA VAL A 340 3.49 53.86 -15.27
C VAL A 340 2.18 53.80 -14.48
N GLY A 341 2.23 53.23 -13.28
CA GLY A 341 1.09 53.04 -12.41
C GLY A 341 0.34 51.72 -12.59
N ARG A 342 0.59 50.97 -13.67
CA ARG A 342 0.01 49.63 -13.87
C ARG A 342 0.57 48.64 -12.84
N SER A 343 -0.29 47.85 -12.22
CA SER A 343 0.12 46.73 -11.36
C SER A 343 0.35 45.48 -12.20
N LEU A 344 1.53 44.87 -12.07
CA LEU A 344 1.89 43.60 -12.69
C LEU A 344 1.98 42.51 -11.63
N ARG A 345 1.36 41.36 -11.89
CA ARG A 345 1.48 40.16 -11.08
C ARG A 345 2.83 39.48 -11.33
N ILE A 346 3.55 39.17 -10.26
CA ILE A 346 4.93 38.68 -10.27
C ILE A 346 5.02 37.22 -9.81
N LYS A 347 4.27 36.83 -8.76
CA LYS A 347 4.24 35.46 -8.20
C LYS A 347 2.83 35.00 -7.90
#